data_AF-A0A1I6RWX9-F1
#
_entry.id   AF-A0A1I6RWX9-F1
#
_cell.length_a   1.000
_cell.length_b   1.000
_cell.length_c   1.000
_cell.angle_alpha   90.00
_cell.angle_beta   90.00
_cell.angle_gamma   90.00
#
_symmetry.space_group_name_H-M   'P 1'
#
loop_
_entity.id
_entity.type
_entity.pdbx_description
1 polymer ?
#
loop_
_entity_poly.entity_id
_entity_poly.type
_entity_poly.pdbx_seq_one_letter_code
_entity_poly.pdbx_strand_id
1 'polypeptide(L)' 'MSDRDPGRQNEYEEERRPPRDGEPPRPAQEPEGSEGSSNSGDTAVDPATGTPNP' A
#
# COMPACT_ATOMS: atom_id res chain seq x y z
N MET A 1 -20.48 22.57 -11.37
CA MET A 1 -20.81 21.13 -11.25
C MET A 1 -19.56 20.39 -11.67
N SER A 2 -19.05 19.53 -10.79
CA SER A 2 -17.63 19.16 -10.70
C SER A 2 -16.96 18.73 -12.00
N ASP A 3 -15.87 19.42 -12.34
CA ASP A 3 -14.85 19.03 -13.32
C ASP A 3 -14.14 17.76 -12.84
N ARG A 4 -14.72 16.59 -13.13
CA ARG A 4 -14.04 15.31 -12.93
C ARG A 4 -13.06 15.12 -14.09
N ASP A 5 -11.82 15.49 -13.85
CA ASP A 5 -10.67 15.27 -14.74
C ASP A 5 -10.68 13.81 -15.26
N PRO A 6 -10.84 13.58 -16.58
CA PRO A 6 -10.99 12.23 -17.15
C PRO A 6 -9.70 11.40 -17.11
N GLY A 7 -8.59 11.93 -16.59
CA GLY A 7 -7.28 11.28 -16.60
C GLY A 7 -6.83 10.60 -15.30
N ARG A 8 -7.53 10.77 -14.17
CA ARG A 8 -7.11 10.17 -12.89
C ARG A 8 -7.81 8.84 -12.64
N GLN A 9 -7.30 7.77 -13.25
CA GLN A 9 -7.60 6.43 -12.76
C GLN A 9 -7.05 6.34 -11.32
N ASN A 10 -7.92 6.08 -10.35
CA ASN A 10 -7.49 5.79 -8.99
C ASN A 10 -7.12 4.31 -8.95
N GLU A 11 -5.90 3.99 -8.53
CA GLU A 11 -5.42 2.60 -8.41
C GLU A 11 -6.34 1.76 -7.49
N TYR A 12 -6.95 2.42 -6.50
CA TYR A 12 -7.93 1.85 -5.56
C TYR A 12 -9.41 1.96 -6.01
N GLU A 13 -9.68 2.21 -7.29
CA GLU A 13 -11.07 2.35 -7.78
C GLU A 13 -11.89 1.07 -7.58
N GLU A 14 -11.25 -0.09 -7.62
CA GLU A 14 -11.90 -1.37 -7.36
C GLU A 14 -12.40 -1.48 -5.93
N GLU A 15 -11.64 -0.99 -4.95
CA GLU A 15 -11.97 -1.04 -3.53
C GLU A 15 -13.24 -0.26 -3.17
N ARG A 16 -13.55 0.77 -3.98
CA ARG A 16 -14.76 1.60 -3.82
C ARG A 16 -16.03 0.87 -4.22
N ARG A 17 -15.92 -0.21 -4.98
CA ARG A 17 -17.08 -1.00 -5.42
C ARG A 17 -17.46 -1.99 -4.33
N PRO A 18 -18.74 -2.09 -3.95
CA PRO A 18 -19.18 -3.10 -3.00
C PRO A 18 -18.93 -4.51 -3.57
N PRO A 19 -18.60 -5.49 -2.71
CA PRO A 19 -18.47 -6.89 -3.13
C PRO A 19 -19.82 -7.45 -3.60
N ARG A 20 -19.78 -8.41 -4.53
CA ARG A 20 -20.99 -9.12 -4.97
C ARG A 20 -21.39 -10.17 -3.96
N ASP A 21 -22.69 -10.45 -3.87
CA ASP A 21 -23.21 -11.49 -2.99
C ASP A 21 -22.64 -12.87 -3.37
N GLY A 22 -22.09 -13.57 -2.36
CA GLY A 22 -21.50 -14.90 -2.53
C GLY A 22 -20.06 -14.92 -3.05
N GLU A 23 -19.47 -13.78 -3.41
CA GLU A 23 -18.06 -13.68 -3.79
C GLU A 23 -17.18 -13.60 -2.53
N PRO A 24 -16.02 -14.30 -2.48
CA PRO A 24 -15.09 -14.14 -1.38
C PRO A 24 -14.60 -12.69 -1.28
N PRO A 25 -14.24 -12.22 -0.07
CA PRO A 25 -13.67 -10.88 0.09
C PRO A 25 -12.42 -10.75 -0.78
N ARG A 26 -12.30 -9.61 -1.47
CA ARG A 26 -11.09 -9.31 -2.24
C ARG A 26 -9.88 -9.27 -1.30
N PRO A 27 -8.71 -9.74 -1.76
CA PRO A 27 -7.47 -9.59 -1.00
C PRO A 27 -7.17 -8.11 -0.80
N ALA A 28 -6.49 -7.79 0.31
CA ALA A 28 -5.98 -6.44 0.54
C ALA A 28 -4.96 -6.09 -0.55
N GLN A 29 -5.05 -4.89 -1.11
CA GLN A 29 -4.03 -4.34 -1.99
C GLN A 29 -2.92 -3.71 -1.15
N GLU A 30 -1.68 -3.79 -1.65
CA GLU A 30 -0.56 -3.11 -1.02
C GLU A 30 -0.66 -1.59 -1.20
N PRO A 31 -0.17 -0.79 -0.23
CA PRO A 31 -0.11 0.65 -0.41
C PRO A 31 0.86 1.04 -1.54
N GLU A 32 0.58 2.15 -2.22
CA GLU A 32 1.47 2.75 -3.21
C GLU A 32 2.90 2.89 -2.65
N GLY A 33 3.91 2.47 -3.42
CA GLY A 33 5.32 2.51 -3.01
C GLY A 33 5.76 1.38 -2.08
N SER A 34 4.94 0.34 -1.88
CA SER A 34 5.35 -0.86 -1.14
C SER A 34 6.27 -1.79 -1.94
N GLU A 35 6.32 -1.64 -3.26
CA GLU A 35 7.26 -2.36 -4.12
C GLU A 35 8.71 -2.06 -3.69
N GLY A 36 9.38 -3.05 -3.12
CA GLY A 36 10.74 -2.88 -2.61
C GLY A 36 10.83 -2.48 -1.13
N SER A 37 9.71 -2.47 -0.39
CA SER A 37 9.71 -2.51 1.09
C SER A 37 10.16 -3.89 1.60
N SER A 38 11.20 -4.44 1.00
CA SER A 38 12.01 -5.45 1.67
C SER A 38 12.78 -4.72 2.75
N ASN A 39 12.49 -5.05 4.00
CA ASN A 39 13.35 -4.75 5.14
C ASN A 39 14.80 -5.01 4.72
N SER A 40 15.54 -3.96 4.40
CA SER A 40 16.95 -4.04 3.97
C SER A 40 17.87 -4.46 5.11
N GLY A 41 17.36 -4.67 6.33
CA GLY A 41 18.14 -4.86 7.55
C GLY A 41 18.83 -3.58 8.03
N ASP A 42 19.04 -2.63 7.11
CA ASP A 42 19.69 -1.34 7.34
C ASP A 42 18.75 -0.38 8.05
N THR A 43 18.70 -0.54 9.36
CA THR A 43 18.17 0.47 10.27
C THR A 43 19.32 1.39 10.66
N ALA A 44 19.05 2.67 10.95
CA ALA A 44 20.09 3.58 11.46
C ALA A 44 20.67 3.12 12.81
N VAL A 45 19.92 2.25 13.51
CA VAL A 45 20.19 1.76 14.85
C VAL A 45 19.94 0.25 14.86
N ASP A 46 20.92 -0.53 15.30
CA ASP A 46 20.79 -1.98 15.44
C ASP A 46 19.57 -2.32 16.32
N PRO A 47 18.58 -3.06 15.79
CA PRO A 47 17.36 -3.38 16.52
C PRO A 47 17.59 -4.32 17.71
N ALA A 48 18.69 -5.08 17.72
CA ALA A 48 19.03 -5.98 18.82
C ALA A 48 19.66 -5.24 20.00
N THR A 49 20.35 -4.13 19.76
CA THR A 49 21.17 -3.45 20.78
C THR A 49 20.80 -1.99 21.04
N GLY A 50 20.10 -1.34 20.11
CA GLY A 50 19.76 0.08 20.18
C GLY A 50 20.94 1.02 19.89
N THR A 51 22.07 0.50 19.40
CA THR A 51 23.25 1.32 19.07
C THR A 51 23.26 1.75 17.61
N PRO A 52 23.75 2.96 17.27
CA PRO A 52 23.94 3.38 15.88
C PRO A 52 24.83 2.39 15.12
N ASN A 53 24.45 2.08 13.88
CA ASN A 53 25.31 1.29 12.99
C ASN A 53 26.52 2.14 12.53
N PRO A 54 27.73 1.55 12.42
CA PRO A 54 28.97 2.28 12.10
C PRO A 54 29.04 2.81 10.66
#